data_AF-A0A960EE49-F1
#
_entry.id   AF-A0A960EE49-F1
#
_cell.length_a   1.000
_cell.length_b   1.000
_cell.length_c   1.000
_cell.angle_alpha   90.00
_cell.angle_beta   90.00
_cell.angle_gamma   90.00
#
_symmetry.space_group_name_H-M   'P 1'
#
loop_
_entity.id
_entity.type
_entity.pdbx_description
1 polymer ?
#
loop_
_entity_poly.entity_id
_entity_poly.type
_entity_poly.pdbx_seq_one_letter_code
_entity_poly.pdbx_strand_id
1 'polypeptide(L)'
;MNGYGSHTFTWVNEDGQAFYVKYHFKTDQGIENFTRRDAQAMTAEDPDYHRRDLWNAMERGDEASWTLEMQIMPVTEAANYRFDPFDLTKVWPHADYPPIPVGRLVLNRNPDDYFAEVEQSAFEPSNLVPGIEPSPDRMLLGRLFSYPDAHRHRIGTNYLQLPINRPIGEVRSYNKDGAMRLRNPGDPVYAPNSRGGPAARPERYAET
;
A
#
# COMPACT_ATOMS: atom_id res chain seq x y z
N MET A 1 1.70 -3.42 -17.56
CA MET A 1 0.93 -2.17 -17.27
C MET A 1 1.66 -1.38 -16.17
N ASN A 2 1.58 -0.04 -16.14
CA ASN A 2 2.17 0.74 -15.04
C ASN A 2 1.27 0.73 -13.79
N GLY A 3 1.86 0.95 -12.62
CA GLY A 3 1.18 1.18 -11.35
C GLY A 3 1.50 2.57 -10.78
N TYR A 4 0.58 3.13 -9.99
CA TYR A 4 0.75 4.45 -9.39
C TYR A 4 0.13 4.46 -7.99
N GLY A 5 0.77 5.15 -7.04
CA GLY A 5 0.14 5.49 -5.77
C GLY A 5 -1.01 6.48 -5.93
N SER A 6 -0.99 7.25 -7.03
CA SER A 6 -1.92 8.32 -7.44
C SER A 6 -1.96 9.51 -6.48
N HIS A 7 -2.25 9.27 -5.21
CA HIS A 7 -2.25 10.28 -4.16
C HIS A 7 -0.87 10.87 -3.94
N THR A 8 -0.87 12.09 -3.44
CA THR A 8 0.31 12.67 -2.81
C THR A 8 0.46 12.07 -1.41
N PHE A 9 1.65 11.66 -1.03
CA PHE A 9 2.02 11.24 0.32
C PHE A 9 3.03 12.22 0.90
N THR A 10 3.32 12.10 2.19
CA THR A 10 4.36 12.86 2.87
C THR A 10 5.48 11.90 3.27
N TRP A 11 6.74 12.28 3.01
CA TRP A 11 7.93 11.62 3.53
C TRP A 11 8.59 12.50 4.57
N VAL A 12 9.03 11.91 5.68
CA VAL A 12 9.74 12.60 6.76
C VAL A 12 11.11 11.94 6.93
N ASN A 13 12.18 12.74 6.84
CA ASN A 13 13.55 12.23 7.02
C ASN A 13 13.96 12.22 8.51
N GLU A 14 15.19 11.76 8.79
CA GLU A 14 15.73 11.66 10.15
C GLU A 14 15.85 13.02 10.86
N ASP A 15 15.98 14.12 10.10
CA ASP A 15 16.04 15.49 10.61
C ASP A 15 14.64 16.10 10.84
N GLY A 16 13.56 15.33 10.62
CA GLY A 16 12.18 15.79 10.74
C GLY A 16 11.69 16.66 9.58
N GLN A 17 12.44 16.73 8.47
CA GLN A 17 12.05 17.50 7.29
C GLN A 17 11.05 16.70 6.46
N ALA A 18 9.95 17.37 6.10
CA ALA A 18 8.88 16.79 5.32
C ALA A 18 8.99 17.12 3.82
N PHE A 19 8.62 16.16 2.98
CA PHE A 19 8.56 16.27 1.52
C PHE A 19 7.27 15.62 1.01
N TYR A 20 6.65 16.19 -0.01
CA TYR A 20 5.53 15.54 -0.69
C TYR A 20 6.03 14.60 -1.79
N VAL A 21 5.39 13.45 -1.93
CA VAL A 21 5.84 12.34 -2.79
C VAL A 21 4.70 11.78 -3.64
N LYS A 22 5.02 11.44 -4.89
CA LYS A 22 4.21 10.56 -5.77
C LYS A 22 5.00 9.30 -6.10
N TYR A 23 4.36 8.11 -6.01
CA TYR A 23 4.98 6.82 -6.35
C TYR A 23 4.54 6.33 -7.73
N HIS A 24 5.50 5.95 -8.57
CA HIS A 24 5.28 5.39 -9.90
C HIS A 24 5.97 4.03 -10.02
N PHE A 25 5.24 2.99 -10.42
CA PHE A 25 5.77 1.68 -10.77
C PHE A 25 5.72 1.52 -12.29
N LYS A 26 6.88 1.66 -12.95
CA LYS A 26 7.00 1.52 -14.41
C LYS A 26 7.24 0.07 -14.78
N THR A 27 6.40 -0.48 -15.64
CA THR A 27 6.46 -1.87 -16.09
C THR A 27 7.74 -2.10 -16.88
N ASP A 28 8.50 -3.15 -16.55
CA ASP A 28 9.75 -3.45 -17.25
C ASP A 28 9.49 -4.26 -18.55
N GLN A 29 8.27 -4.78 -18.73
CA GLN A 29 7.83 -5.59 -19.90
C GLN A 29 7.37 -4.72 -21.08
N GLY A 30 7.19 -3.42 -20.87
CA GLY A 30 6.52 -2.54 -21.83
C GLY A 30 5.00 -2.44 -21.66
N ILE A 31 4.41 -1.46 -22.35
CA ILE A 31 2.97 -1.20 -22.32
C ILE A 31 2.33 -1.85 -23.54
N GLU A 32 1.41 -2.76 -23.27
CA GLU A 32 0.54 -3.37 -24.26
C GLU A 32 -0.92 -3.20 -23.84
N ASN A 33 -1.80 -3.04 -24.82
CA ASN A 33 -3.22 -2.78 -24.59
C ASN A 33 -4.07 -3.59 -25.57
N PHE A 34 -5.22 -4.05 -25.11
CA PHE A 34 -6.25 -4.55 -26.01
C PHE A 34 -6.96 -3.41 -26.72
N THR A 35 -7.26 -3.59 -28.01
CA THR A 35 -8.30 -2.79 -28.64
C THR A 35 -9.67 -3.21 -28.08
N ARG A 36 -10.70 -2.38 -28.28
CA ARG A 36 -12.07 -2.74 -27.88
C ARG A 36 -12.49 -4.10 -28.45
N ARG A 37 -12.15 -4.37 -29.71
CA ARG A 37 -12.50 -5.62 -30.39
C ARG A 37 -11.79 -6.81 -29.73
N ASP A 38 -10.50 -6.68 -29.48
CA ASP A 38 -9.71 -7.77 -28.88
C ASP A 38 -10.14 -8.05 -27.44
N ALA A 39 -10.44 -7.00 -26.66
CA ALA A 39 -10.95 -7.15 -25.31
C ALA A 39 -12.31 -7.86 -25.29
N GLN A 40 -13.23 -7.51 -26.22
CA GLN A 40 -14.52 -8.19 -26.33
C GLN A 40 -14.39 -9.67 -26.70
N ALA A 41 -13.49 -9.98 -27.64
CA ALA A 41 -13.21 -11.36 -28.02
C ALA A 41 -12.61 -12.12 -26.84
N MET A 42 -11.61 -11.54 -26.15
CA MET A 42 -10.95 -12.18 -25.02
C MET A 42 -11.92 -12.44 -23.87
N THR A 43 -12.79 -11.50 -23.51
CA THR A 43 -13.80 -11.72 -22.46
C THR A 43 -14.74 -12.89 -22.78
N ALA A 44 -15.03 -13.16 -24.06
CA ALA A 44 -15.86 -14.28 -24.47
C ALA A 44 -15.09 -15.60 -24.53
N GLU A 45 -13.81 -15.56 -24.88
CA GLU A 45 -12.95 -16.73 -25.01
C GLU A 45 -12.42 -17.20 -23.64
N ASP A 46 -11.93 -16.27 -22.83
CA ASP A 46 -11.42 -16.50 -21.50
C ASP A 46 -11.63 -15.28 -20.57
N PRO A 47 -12.66 -15.31 -19.70
CA PRO A 47 -12.89 -14.22 -18.75
C PRO A 47 -11.79 -14.09 -17.69
N ASP A 48 -10.91 -15.08 -17.54
CA ASP A 48 -9.83 -15.11 -16.55
C ASP A 48 -8.44 -14.82 -17.15
N TYR A 49 -8.38 -14.27 -18.36
CA TYR A 49 -7.14 -14.11 -19.13
C TYR A 49 -5.98 -13.52 -18.33
N HIS A 50 -6.20 -12.39 -17.66
CA HIS A 50 -5.12 -11.75 -16.90
C HIS A 50 -4.64 -12.58 -15.69
N ARG A 51 -5.54 -13.35 -15.06
CA ARG A 51 -5.16 -14.26 -13.97
C ARG A 51 -4.34 -15.42 -14.52
N ARG A 52 -4.79 -16.05 -15.61
CA ARG A 52 -4.09 -17.16 -16.27
C ARG A 52 -2.73 -16.72 -16.82
N ASP A 53 -2.66 -15.56 -17.43
CA ASP A 53 -1.43 -14.99 -18.00
C ASP A 53 -0.36 -14.82 -16.91
N LEU A 54 -0.69 -14.12 -15.83
CA LEU A 54 0.24 -13.93 -14.71
C LEU A 54 0.63 -15.27 -14.06
N TRP A 55 -0.33 -16.16 -13.82
CA TRP A 55 -0.05 -17.47 -13.25
C TRP A 55 0.94 -18.27 -14.11
N ASN A 56 0.68 -18.35 -15.41
CA ASN A 56 1.52 -19.10 -16.34
C ASN A 56 2.91 -18.45 -16.52
N ALA A 57 3.02 -17.12 -16.42
CA ALA A 57 4.31 -16.43 -16.42
C ALA A 57 5.16 -16.90 -15.23
N MET A 58 4.58 -16.93 -14.02
CA MET A 58 5.29 -17.40 -12.83
C MET A 58 5.67 -18.88 -12.93
N GLU A 59 4.79 -19.75 -13.45
CA GLU A 59 5.09 -21.19 -13.65
C GLU A 59 6.23 -21.43 -14.64
N ARG A 60 6.39 -20.56 -15.64
CA ARG A 60 7.52 -20.63 -16.59
C ARG A 60 8.83 -20.08 -16.01
N GLY A 61 8.79 -19.48 -14.83
CA GLY A 61 9.93 -18.78 -14.23
C GLY A 61 10.19 -17.40 -14.84
N ASP A 62 9.21 -16.82 -15.55
CA ASP A 62 9.29 -15.44 -16.02
C ASP A 62 9.14 -14.48 -14.82
N GLU A 63 9.86 -13.36 -14.83
CA GLU A 63 9.71 -12.30 -13.81
C GLU A 63 8.75 -11.21 -14.29
N ALA A 64 7.68 -10.97 -13.52
CA ALA A 64 6.90 -9.75 -13.67
C ALA A 64 7.47 -8.69 -12.74
N SER A 65 8.20 -7.73 -13.29
CA SER A 65 8.84 -6.64 -12.55
C SER A 65 8.44 -5.22 -12.97
N TRP A 66 8.61 -4.31 -12.02
CA TRP A 66 8.42 -2.87 -12.17
C TRP A 66 9.55 -2.09 -11.51
N THR A 67 10.04 -1.06 -12.20
CA THR A 67 10.93 -0.05 -11.62
C THR A 67 10.11 0.96 -10.80
N LEU A 68 10.45 1.13 -9.52
CA LEU A 68 9.89 2.16 -8.65
C LEU A 68 10.61 3.48 -8.90
N GLU A 69 9.86 4.49 -9.30
CA GLU A 69 10.27 5.88 -9.40
C GLU A 69 9.42 6.76 -8.47
N MET A 70 9.99 7.88 -8.03
CA MET A 70 9.31 8.85 -7.19
C MET A 70 9.48 10.28 -7.69
N GLN A 71 8.41 11.07 -7.66
CA GLN A 71 8.53 12.53 -7.72
C GLN A 71 8.56 13.07 -6.30
N ILE A 72 9.42 14.04 -6.02
CA ILE A 72 9.62 14.61 -4.68
C ILE A 72 9.48 16.13 -4.78
N MET A 73 8.56 16.71 -4.02
CA MET A 73 8.27 18.14 -3.94
C MET A 73 8.57 18.64 -2.51
N PRO A 74 9.42 19.66 -2.33
CA PRO A 74 9.59 20.31 -1.03
C PRO A 74 8.27 20.90 -0.53
N VAL A 75 7.95 20.74 0.76
CA VAL A 75 6.69 21.25 1.35
C VAL A 75 6.53 22.76 1.14
N THR A 76 7.62 23.51 1.13
CA THR A 76 7.64 24.96 0.90
C THR A 76 7.17 25.38 -0.50
N GLU A 77 7.25 24.49 -1.49
CA GLU A 77 6.83 24.77 -2.87
C GLU A 77 5.33 24.51 -3.08
N ALA A 78 4.73 23.63 -2.29
CA ALA A 78 3.34 23.19 -2.46
C ALA A 78 2.33 24.34 -2.41
N ALA A 79 2.54 25.32 -1.53
CA ALA A 79 1.64 26.46 -1.35
C ALA A 79 1.56 27.39 -2.57
N ASN A 80 2.63 27.45 -3.36
CA ASN A 80 2.73 28.30 -4.54
C ASN A 80 2.63 27.52 -5.85
N TYR A 81 2.37 26.21 -5.77
CA TYR A 81 2.24 25.38 -6.96
C TYR A 81 0.98 25.78 -7.75
N ARG A 82 1.08 25.75 -9.08
CA ARG A 82 0.06 26.32 -10.00
C ARG A 82 -1.33 25.67 -9.94
N PHE A 83 -1.46 24.54 -9.25
CA PHE A 83 -2.72 23.92 -8.87
C PHE A 83 -2.51 23.16 -7.54
N ASP A 84 -3.61 22.75 -6.90
CA ASP A 84 -3.58 21.99 -5.66
C ASP A 84 -2.76 20.68 -5.86
N PRO A 85 -1.58 20.53 -5.21
CA PRO A 85 -0.76 19.35 -5.37
C PRO A 85 -1.39 18.10 -4.72
N PHE A 86 -2.49 18.26 -3.98
CA PHE A 86 -3.27 17.20 -3.34
C PHE A 86 -4.57 16.85 -4.11
N ASP A 87 -4.85 17.52 -5.23
CA ASP A 87 -5.96 17.16 -6.11
C ASP A 87 -5.63 15.87 -6.88
N LEU A 88 -6.29 14.78 -6.50
CA LEU A 88 -6.13 13.45 -7.10
C LEU A 88 -6.39 13.42 -8.63
N THR A 89 -7.11 14.40 -9.17
CA THR A 89 -7.37 14.51 -10.62
C THR A 89 -6.20 15.13 -11.39
N LYS A 90 -5.13 15.56 -10.70
CA LYS A 90 -3.96 16.20 -11.29
C LYS A 90 -2.72 15.32 -11.15
N VAL A 91 -1.86 15.40 -12.16
CA VAL A 91 -0.50 14.87 -12.12
C VAL A 91 0.48 16.02 -11.92
N TRP A 92 1.61 15.74 -11.29
CA TRP A 92 2.73 16.68 -11.29
C TRP A 92 3.52 16.47 -12.58
N PRO A 93 3.65 17.46 -13.47
CA PRO A 93 4.41 17.27 -14.68
C PRO A 93 5.85 16.91 -14.39
N HIS A 94 6.35 15.89 -15.09
CA HIS A 94 7.70 15.38 -14.91
C HIS A 94 8.78 16.43 -15.21
N ALA A 95 8.46 17.49 -15.95
CA ALA A 95 9.37 18.61 -16.19
C ALA A 95 9.60 19.47 -14.94
N ASP A 96 8.59 19.59 -14.05
CA ASP A 96 8.73 20.34 -12.79
C ASP A 96 9.39 19.46 -11.72
N TYR A 97 8.93 18.22 -11.61
CA TYR A 97 9.44 17.23 -10.65
C TYR A 97 9.81 15.95 -11.38
N PRO A 98 11.06 15.81 -11.85
CA PRO A 98 11.51 14.61 -12.54
C PRO A 98 11.37 13.35 -11.67
N PRO A 99 10.87 12.21 -12.21
CA PRO A 99 10.89 10.95 -11.50
C PRO A 99 12.32 10.50 -11.17
N ILE A 100 12.54 10.07 -9.94
CA ILE A 100 13.81 9.58 -9.41
C ILE A 100 13.69 8.06 -9.21
N PRO A 101 14.53 7.22 -9.86
CA PRO A 101 14.54 5.78 -9.62
C PRO A 101 14.95 5.45 -8.18
N VAL A 102 14.23 4.51 -7.55
CA VAL A 102 14.43 4.13 -6.14
C VAL A 102 14.70 2.64 -5.97
N GLY A 103 13.98 1.78 -6.70
CA GLY A 103 14.11 0.34 -6.53
C GLY A 103 13.32 -0.46 -7.58
N ARG A 104 13.13 -1.76 -7.33
CA ARG A 104 12.43 -2.68 -8.23
C ARG A 104 11.49 -3.59 -7.45
N LEU A 105 10.26 -3.72 -7.92
CA LEU A 105 9.29 -4.72 -7.48
C LEU A 105 9.37 -5.91 -8.44
N VAL A 106 9.43 -7.13 -7.91
CA VAL A 106 9.44 -8.37 -8.70
C VAL A 106 8.41 -9.33 -8.11
N LEU A 107 7.51 -9.83 -8.96
CA LEU A 107 6.67 -10.98 -8.66
C LEU A 107 7.33 -12.21 -9.25
N ASN A 108 7.57 -13.22 -8.40
CA ASN A 108 8.32 -14.43 -8.75
C ASN A 108 7.73 -15.71 -8.12
N ARG A 109 6.50 -15.64 -7.62
CA ARG A 109 5.84 -16.78 -6.95
C ARG A 109 4.33 -16.68 -7.09
N ASN A 110 3.70 -17.79 -7.46
CA ASN A 110 2.25 -17.96 -7.37
C ASN A 110 1.81 -18.18 -5.90
N PRO A 111 0.54 -17.85 -5.56
CA PRO A 111 -0.05 -18.29 -4.29
C PRO A 111 -0.25 -19.81 -4.31
N ASP A 112 -0.03 -20.47 -3.17
CA ASP A 112 -0.30 -21.90 -3.01
C ASP A 112 -1.82 -22.14 -2.87
N ASP A 113 -2.52 -21.23 -2.20
CA ASP A 113 -3.98 -21.23 -2.09
C ASP A 113 -4.55 -19.83 -2.39
N TYR A 114 -5.36 -19.75 -3.46
CA TYR A 114 -5.94 -18.49 -3.91
C TYR A 114 -6.84 -17.85 -2.83
N PHE A 115 -7.63 -18.64 -2.12
CA PHE A 115 -8.58 -18.08 -1.15
C PHE A 115 -7.86 -17.52 0.07
N ALA A 116 -6.86 -18.24 0.59
CA ALA A 116 -6.10 -17.86 1.76
C ALA A 116 -5.12 -16.71 1.50
N GLU A 117 -4.50 -16.65 0.31
CA GLU A 117 -3.44 -15.67 0.00
C GLU A 117 -3.90 -14.52 -0.90
N VAL A 118 -4.95 -14.69 -1.70
CA VAL A 118 -5.44 -13.63 -2.61
C VAL A 118 -6.77 -13.08 -2.10
N GLU A 119 -7.80 -13.92 -1.97
CA GLU A 119 -9.15 -13.47 -1.60
C GLU A 119 -9.19 -12.84 -0.20
N GLN A 120 -8.43 -13.40 0.74
CA GLN A 120 -8.30 -12.88 2.11
C GLN A 120 -7.23 -11.79 2.29
N SER A 121 -6.52 -11.40 1.24
CA SER A 121 -5.57 -10.29 1.32
C SER A 121 -6.26 -8.96 1.68
N ALA A 122 -5.59 -8.14 2.48
CA ALA A 122 -6.10 -6.88 2.99
C ALA A 122 -5.03 -5.78 2.87
N PHE A 123 -5.27 -4.80 2.00
CA PHE A 123 -4.37 -3.67 1.75
C PHE A 123 -4.97 -2.38 2.26
N GLU A 124 -4.27 -1.63 3.11
CA GLU A 124 -4.82 -0.47 3.80
C GLU A 124 -3.90 0.74 3.62
N PRO A 125 -4.39 1.85 3.05
CA PRO A 125 -3.58 3.07 2.96
C PRO A 125 -3.16 3.65 4.32
N SER A 126 -3.82 3.25 5.41
CA SER A 126 -3.45 3.61 6.79
C SER A 126 -2.34 2.75 7.38
N ASN A 127 -1.94 1.64 6.75
CA ASN A 127 -0.79 0.84 7.18
C ASN A 127 0.51 1.44 6.64
N LEU A 128 0.89 2.57 7.22
CA LEU A 128 2.11 3.29 6.91
C LEU A 128 3.23 2.91 7.90
N VAL A 129 4.47 3.16 7.49
CA VAL A 129 5.68 2.92 8.30
C VAL A 129 6.36 4.25 8.62
N PRO A 130 7.15 4.35 9.71
CA PRO A 130 7.84 5.59 10.06
C PRO A 130 8.60 6.19 8.87
N GLY A 131 8.44 7.51 8.68
CA GLY A 131 8.95 8.24 7.53
C GLY A 131 7.98 8.34 6.36
N ILE A 132 6.82 7.65 6.38
CA ILE A 132 5.76 7.78 5.37
C ILE A 132 4.44 8.15 6.07
N GLU A 133 3.82 9.23 5.61
CA GLU A 133 2.63 9.83 6.20
C GLU A 133 1.59 10.18 5.12
N PRO A 134 0.30 10.31 5.48
CA PRO A 134 -0.71 10.78 4.54
C PRO A 134 -0.53 12.28 4.27
N SER A 135 -0.83 12.70 3.04
CA SER A 135 -0.99 14.13 2.74
C SER A 135 -2.43 14.61 3.05
N PRO A 136 -2.69 15.92 2.95
CA PRO A 136 -4.05 16.47 3.03
C PRO A 136 -4.99 16.13 1.85
N ASP A 137 -4.60 15.26 0.91
CA ASP A 137 -5.49 14.78 -0.16
C ASP A 137 -6.76 14.16 0.44
N ARG A 138 -7.90 14.82 0.18
CA ARG A 138 -9.20 14.44 0.75
C ARG A 138 -9.62 13.02 0.40
N MET A 139 -9.26 12.54 -0.80
CA MET A 139 -9.57 11.19 -1.22
C MET A 139 -8.68 10.19 -0.48
N LEU A 140 -7.41 10.51 -0.25
CA LEU A 140 -6.53 9.67 0.56
C LEU A 140 -7.05 9.56 2.00
N LEU A 141 -7.40 10.69 2.61
CA LEU A 141 -7.91 10.74 3.98
C LEU A 141 -9.16 9.86 4.18
N GLY A 142 -10.10 9.87 3.22
CA GLY A 142 -11.26 8.97 3.26
C GLY A 142 -10.87 7.48 3.20
N ARG A 143 -9.83 7.14 2.43
CA ARG A 143 -9.34 5.75 2.31
C ARG A 143 -8.61 5.25 3.55
N LEU A 144 -8.03 6.13 4.37
CA LEU A 144 -7.39 5.74 5.63
C LEU A 144 -8.37 5.03 6.58
N PHE A 145 -9.62 5.47 6.58
CA PHE A 145 -10.70 4.86 7.36
C PHE A 145 -11.39 3.70 6.62
N SER A 146 -11.73 3.90 5.35
CA SER A 146 -12.67 3.02 4.64
C SER A 146 -12.16 1.58 4.47
N TYR A 147 -10.86 1.39 4.23
CA TYR A 147 -10.29 0.05 4.03
C TYR A 147 -10.32 -0.82 5.28
N PRO A 148 -9.76 -0.39 6.43
CA PRO A 148 -9.83 -1.21 7.64
C PRO A 148 -11.27 -1.42 8.13
N ASP A 149 -12.19 -0.48 7.89
CA ASP A 149 -13.62 -0.69 8.15
C ASP A 149 -14.19 -1.84 7.29
N ALA A 150 -13.99 -1.77 5.97
CA ALA A 150 -14.43 -2.81 5.04
C ALA A 150 -13.81 -4.19 5.34
N HIS A 151 -12.53 -4.25 5.71
CA HIS A 151 -11.85 -5.52 6.04
C HIS A 151 -12.41 -6.20 7.29
N ARG A 152 -12.76 -5.42 8.32
CA ARG A 152 -13.40 -5.96 9.53
C ARG A 152 -14.75 -6.60 9.21
N HIS A 153 -15.49 -6.06 8.25
CA HIS A 153 -16.74 -6.65 7.80
C HIS A 153 -16.52 -7.85 6.86
N ARG A 154 -15.71 -7.68 5.82
CA ARG A 154 -15.50 -8.67 4.74
C ARG A 154 -14.81 -9.94 5.22
N ILE A 155 -13.75 -9.81 6.02
CA ILE A 155 -12.91 -10.94 6.46
C ILE A 155 -13.15 -11.27 7.94
N GLY A 156 -13.34 -10.24 8.76
CA GLY A 156 -13.62 -10.37 10.19
C GLY A 156 -12.67 -9.55 11.07
N THR A 157 -13.04 -9.31 12.32
CA THR A 157 -12.31 -8.40 13.24
C THR A 157 -10.82 -8.70 13.39
N ASN A 158 -10.43 -9.97 13.33
CA ASN A 158 -9.04 -10.43 13.52
C ASN A 158 -8.30 -10.75 12.20
N TYR A 159 -8.73 -10.20 11.06
CA TYR A 159 -8.12 -10.46 9.73
C TYR A 159 -6.60 -10.22 9.67
N LEU A 160 -6.04 -9.30 10.48
CA LEU A 160 -4.59 -9.05 10.59
C LEU A 160 -3.81 -10.22 11.22
N GLN A 161 -4.49 -11.24 11.75
CA GLN A 161 -3.82 -12.45 12.27
C GLN A 161 -3.68 -13.55 11.21
N LEU A 162 -4.35 -13.41 10.06
CA LEU A 162 -4.22 -14.34 8.94
C LEU A 162 -2.79 -14.29 8.39
N PRO A 163 -2.20 -15.43 7.96
CA PRO A 163 -0.81 -15.48 7.52
C PRO A 163 -0.44 -14.44 6.47
N ILE A 164 -1.31 -14.19 5.49
CA ILE A 164 -1.06 -13.24 4.40
C ILE A 164 -1.07 -11.77 4.85
N ASN A 165 -1.84 -11.44 5.89
CA ASN A 165 -2.01 -10.06 6.36
C ASN A 165 -1.15 -9.74 7.58
N ARG A 166 -0.58 -10.78 8.23
CA ARG A 166 0.16 -10.61 9.47
C ARG A 166 1.52 -9.95 9.17
N PRO A 167 1.93 -8.93 9.94
CA PRO A 167 3.30 -8.43 9.89
C PRO A 167 4.33 -9.55 10.15
N ILE A 168 5.47 -9.48 9.47
CA ILE A 168 6.58 -10.42 9.68
C ILE A 168 7.25 -10.17 11.05
N GLY A 169 7.24 -8.93 11.53
CA GLY A 169 7.81 -8.53 12.82
C GLY A 169 6.90 -8.81 14.02
N GLU A 170 7.44 -8.57 15.22
CA GLU A 170 6.67 -8.66 16.47
C GLU A 170 5.56 -7.60 16.52
N VAL A 171 4.34 -8.02 16.85
CA VAL A 171 3.19 -7.13 17.04
C VAL A 171 2.83 -7.11 18.52
N ARG A 172 3.02 -5.95 19.16
CA ARG A 172 2.62 -5.69 20.54
C ARG A 172 1.51 -4.63 20.55
N SER A 173 0.26 -5.07 20.74
CA SER A 173 -0.90 -4.18 20.77
C SER A 173 -1.87 -4.56 21.89
N TYR A 174 -2.77 -3.62 22.23
CA TYR A 174 -3.83 -3.83 23.22
C TYR A 174 -5.12 -4.42 22.63
N ASN A 175 -5.12 -4.81 21.34
CA ASN A 175 -6.28 -5.45 20.74
C ASN A 175 -6.47 -6.86 21.34
N LYS A 176 -7.56 -7.07 22.07
CA LYS A 176 -7.95 -8.35 22.69
C LYS A 176 -9.24 -8.89 22.06
N ASP A 177 -9.50 -10.17 22.29
CA ASP A 177 -10.73 -10.88 21.91
C ASP A 177 -11.08 -10.78 20.40
N GLY A 178 -12.36 -10.60 20.08
CA GLY A 178 -12.91 -10.59 18.72
C GLY A 178 -13.15 -11.99 18.15
N ALA A 179 -14.03 -12.09 17.15
CA ALA A 179 -14.30 -13.35 16.46
C ALA A 179 -13.01 -13.94 15.84
N MET A 180 -12.89 -15.27 15.85
CA MET A 180 -11.76 -16.01 15.27
C MET A 180 -10.39 -15.54 15.80
N ARG A 181 -10.28 -15.33 17.11
CA ARG A 181 -9.02 -14.95 17.75
C ARG A 181 -8.00 -16.11 17.68
N LEU A 182 -6.93 -15.95 16.89
CA LEU A 182 -5.92 -16.99 16.67
C LEU A 182 -4.75 -16.94 17.67
N ARG A 183 -4.37 -15.74 18.13
CA ARG A 183 -3.25 -15.53 19.06
C ARG A 183 -3.66 -14.62 20.22
N ASN A 184 -3.58 -15.09 21.45
CA ASN A 184 -3.86 -14.29 22.63
C ASN A 184 -2.58 -14.06 23.45
N PRO A 185 -1.87 -12.92 23.27
CA PRO A 185 -0.73 -12.59 24.10
C PRO A 185 -1.25 -12.34 25.53
N GLY A 186 -0.67 -12.99 26.54
CA GLY A 186 -1.03 -12.85 27.95
C GLY A 186 -0.69 -11.49 28.58
N ASP A 187 -0.41 -10.48 27.75
CA ASP A 187 -0.07 -9.12 28.17
C ASP A 187 -1.25 -8.43 28.89
N PRO A 188 -0.96 -7.45 29.78
CA PRO A 188 -1.96 -6.54 30.33
C PRO A 188 -2.89 -5.95 29.27
N VAL A 189 -4.15 -5.72 29.63
CA VAL A 189 -5.21 -5.26 28.71
C VAL A 189 -5.42 -3.74 28.70
N TYR A 190 -4.55 -2.97 29.34
CA TYR A 190 -4.72 -1.52 29.53
C TYR A 190 -3.39 -0.77 29.50
N ALA A 191 -3.44 0.51 29.15
CA ALA A 191 -2.33 1.46 29.23
C ALA A 191 -2.77 2.77 29.90
N PRO A 192 -1.91 3.44 30.68
CA PRO A 192 -0.60 2.98 31.13
C PRO A 192 -0.71 1.83 32.14
N ASN A 193 0.32 0.97 32.24
CA ASN A 193 0.38 -0.11 33.23
C ASN A 193 1.81 -0.32 33.76
N SER A 194 1.93 -0.89 34.95
CA SER A 194 3.22 -1.23 35.59
C SER A 194 3.57 -2.72 35.47
N ARG A 195 3.05 -3.40 34.45
CA ARG A 195 3.13 -4.87 34.29
C ARG A 195 3.84 -5.29 33.00
N GLY A 196 4.56 -4.36 32.35
CA GLY A 196 5.36 -4.66 31.15
C GLY A 196 4.56 -4.81 29.86
N GLY A 197 3.32 -4.30 29.80
CA GLY A 197 2.52 -4.28 28.58
C GLY A 197 3.11 -3.39 27.47
N PRO A 198 2.54 -3.42 26.25
CA PRO A 198 3.00 -2.59 25.13
C PRO A 198 3.10 -1.09 25.50
N ALA A 199 4.18 -0.42 25.10
CA ALA A 199 4.38 1.01 25.35
C ALA A 199 4.41 1.79 24.04
N ALA A 200 3.79 2.98 24.02
CA ALA A 200 3.93 3.92 22.93
C ALA A 200 5.38 4.40 22.83
N ARG A 201 5.81 4.75 21.61
CA ARG A 201 7.14 5.31 21.32
C ARG A 201 7.00 6.73 20.76
N PRO A 202 6.56 7.70 21.59
CA PRO A 202 6.38 9.08 21.13
C PRO A 202 7.69 9.70 20.62
N GLU A 203 8.85 9.24 21.10
CA GLU A 203 10.16 9.70 20.66
C GLU A 203 10.42 9.49 19.16
N ARG A 204 9.67 8.61 18.49
CA ARG A 204 9.76 8.37 17.05
C ARG A 204 8.94 9.33 16.20
N TYR A 205 8.06 10.10 16.83
CA TYR A 205 7.19 11.08 16.20
C TYR A 205 7.47 12.40 16.92
N ALA A 206 8.51 13.10 16.47
CA ALA A 206 8.79 14.44 16.99
C ALA A 206 7.53 15.30 16.80
N GLU A 207 7.13 16.04 17.84
CA GLU A 207 6.15 17.10 17.70
C GLU A 207 6.75 18.16 16.76
N THR A 208 6.38 18.11 15.48
CA THR A 208 6.58 19.21 14.53
C THR A 208 5.46 20.22 14.64
#